data_AF-A0A2W6C0D9-F1
#
_entry.id   AF-A0A2W6C0D9-F1
#
_cell.length_a   1.000
_cell.length_b   1.000
_cell.length_c   1.000
_cell.angle_alpha   90.00
_cell.angle_beta   90.00
_cell.angle_gamma   90.00
#
_symmetry.space_group_name_H-M   'P 1'
#
loop_
_entity.id
_entity.type
_entity.pdbx_description
1 polymer ?
#
loop_
_entity_poly.entity_id
_entity_poly.type
_entity_poly.pdbx_seq_one_letter_code
_entity_poly.pdbx_strand_id
1 'polypeptide(L)'
;MGFVALIPEPAATQHGGFQRIYPAAVTGLRLAADGQVSIWASLPADTMSAVIHAEDLTNQIADLLRMIGSLDVVNSDTVAVAVGIDNVGMISEGRVTDLPRSQSSPLSMSDKPVRLPPDELVSIAALSAGAVEAAKPLAEALADAATRRR
;
A
#
# COMPACT_ATOMS: atom_id res chain seq x y z
N MET A 1 10.13 -20.30 10.02
CA MET A 1 8.90 -20.02 9.25
C MET A 1 7.73 -20.28 10.18
N GLY A 2 6.92 -19.26 10.48
CA GLY A 2 5.72 -19.39 11.30
C GLY A 2 4.67 -18.44 10.77
N PHE A 3 3.52 -18.99 10.36
CA PHE A 3 2.34 -18.25 9.88
C PHE A 3 1.33 -18.24 11.03
N VAL A 4 0.90 -17.07 11.47
CA VAL A 4 -0.28 -16.91 12.35
C VAL A 4 -1.26 -16.04 11.57
N ALA A 5 -2.31 -16.67 11.04
CA ALA A 5 -3.43 -15.97 10.42
C ALA A 5 -4.51 -15.79 11.48
N LEU A 6 -4.73 -14.54 11.92
CA LEU A 6 -5.95 -14.18 12.65
C LEU A 6 -7.07 -14.04 11.62
N ILE A 7 -7.98 -15.01 11.59
CA ILE A 7 -9.22 -14.95 10.82
C ILE A 7 -10.20 -14.07 11.60
N PRO A 8 -10.61 -12.88 11.09
CA PRO A 8 -11.73 -12.18 11.70
C PRO A 8 -13.04 -12.96 11.42
N GLU A 9 -13.84 -13.15 12.47
CA GLU A 9 -15.20 -13.70 12.38
C GLU A 9 -16.09 -12.89 11.41
N PRO A 10 -16.95 -13.53 10.60
CA PRO A 10 -17.85 -12.82 9.71
C PRO A 10 -19.02 -12.20 10.50
N ALA A 11 -19.02 -10.87 10.61
CA ALA A 11 -20.19 -10.13 11.09
C ALA A 11 -21.34 -10.21 10.07
N ALA A 12 -22.49 -10.67 10.59
CA ALA A 12 -23.85 -10.77 10.07
C ALA A 12 -24.18 -10.20 8.67
N THR A 13 -24.88 -11.04 7.91
CA THR A 13 -25.47 -10.84 6.59
C THR A 13 -26.36 -9.59 6.51
N GLN A 14 -26.02 -8.65 5.62
CA GLN A 14 -26.96 -7.65 5.11
C GLN A 14 -27.12 -7.81 3.60
N HIS A 15 -28.37 -7.92 3.15
CA HIS A 15 -28.74 -8.02 1.74
C HIS A 15 -28.55 -6.64 1.07
N GLY A 16 -27.39 -6.45 0.42
CA GLY A 16 -27.00 -5.24 -0.33
C GLY A 16 -25.54 -5.27 -0.81
N GLY A 17 -24.99 -6.47 -1.04
CA GLY A 17 -23.57 -6.78 -0.89
C GLY A 17 -22.59 -6.38 -2.01
N PHE A 18 -22.94 -5.49 -2.94
CA PHE A 18 -22.06 -5.15 -4.08
C PHE A 18 -21.42 -3.75 -4.02
N GLN A 19 -21.56 -3.04 -2.89
CA GLN A 19 -21.18 -1.62 -2.76
C GLN A 19 -20.26 -1.32 -1.57
N ARG A 20 -19.68 -2.35 -0.94
CA ARG A 20 -18.85 -2.15 0.25
C ARG A 20 -17.46 -1.64 -0.15
N ILE A 21 -17.08 -0.50 0.41
CA ILE A 21 -15.73 0.06 0.32
C ILE A 21 -14.90 -0.49 1.47
N TYR A 22 -13.69 -0.96 1.18
CA TYR A 22 -12.67 -1.34 2.12
C TYR A 22 -11.56 -0.28 2.06
N PRO A 23 -11.43 0.62 3.04
CA PRO A 23 -10.36 1.61 3.04
C PRO A 23 -8.99 0.94 3.20
N ALA A 24 -7.94 1.65 2.82
CA ALA A 24 -6.59 1.29 3.21
C ALA A 24 -6.49 1.21 4.75
N ALA A 25 -5.86 0.16 5.26
CA ALA A 25 -5.63 -0.02 6.67
C ALA A 25 -4.27 -0.68 6.91
N VAL A 26 -3.54 -0.24 7.94
CA VAL A 26 -2.30 -0.89 8.36
C VAL A 26 -2.63 -2.30 8.85
N THR A 27 -1.98 -3.30 8.27
CA THR A 27 -2.18 -4.72 8.57
C THR A 27 -1.08 -5.30 9.44
N GLY A 28 0.09 -4.65 9.50
CA GLY A 28 1.17 -5.07 10.38
C GLY A 28 2.40 -4.18 10.30
N LEU A 29 3.31 -4.40 11.26
CA LEU A 29 4.59 -3.74 11.35
C LEU A 29 5.64 -4.73 11.86
N ARG A 30 6.88 -4.62 11.36
CA ARG A 30 8.03 -5.36 11.84
C ARG A 30 9.22 -4.42 12.01
N LEU A 31 9.88 -4.55 13.16
CA LEU A 31 11.21 -4.01 13.42
C LEU A 31 12.19 -5.19 13.50
N ALA A 32 13.20 -5.19 12.64
CA ALA A 32 14.27 -6.17 12.68
C ALA A 32 15.40 -5.72 13.61
N ALA A 33 16.23 -6.68 14.05
CA ALA A 33 17.31 -6.41 15.00
C ALA A 33 18.43 -5.51 14.44
N ASP A 34 18.51 -5.40 13.11
CA ASP A 34 19.42 -4.51 12.38
C ASP A 34 18.87 -3.08 12.21
N GLY A 35 17.68 -2.79 12.76
CA GLY A 35 17.02 -1.50 12.63
C GLY A 35 16.16 -1.35 11.38
N GLN A 36 16.05 -2.37 10.53
CA GLN A 36 15.13 -2.33 9.39
C GLN A 36 13.67 -2.29 9.88
N VAL A 37 12.91 -1.31 9.39
CA VAL A 37 11.46 -1.19 9.63
C VAL A 37 10.71 -1.59 8.38
N SER A 38 9.64 -2.38 8.53
CA SER A 38 8.70 -2.72 7.47
C SER A 38 7.28 -2.51 7.98
N ILE A 39 6.45 -1.84 7.20
CA ILE A 39 5.01 -1.67 7.47
C ILE A 39 4.23 -2.21 6.30
N TRP A 40 3.14 -2.92 6.59
CA TRP A 40 2.21 -3.41 5.59
C TRP A 40 0.85 -2.76 5.78
N ALA A 41 0.19 -2.47 4.67
CA ALA A 41 -1.18 -1.98 4.65
C ALA A 41 -1.96 -2.65 3.51
N SER A 42 -3.27 -2.78 3.69
CA SER A 42 -4.17 -3.15 2.60
C SER A 42 -4.28 -2.01 1.60
N LEU A 43 -4.43 -2.35 0.33
CA LEU A 43 -4.87 -1.37 -0.67
C LEU A 43 -6.35 -1.03 -0.43
N PRO A 44 -6.79 0.20 -0.76
CA PRO A 44 -8.19 0.50 -0.90
C PRO A 44 -8.84 -0.44 -1.92
N ALA A 45 -10.03 -0.94 -1.61
CA ALA A 45 -10.73 -1.89 -2.45
C ALA A 45 -12.24 -1.72 -2.37
N ASP A 46 -12.94 -2.31 -3.33
CA ASP A 46 -14.35 -2.65 -3.20
C ASP A 46 -14.54 -4.17 -3.17
N THR A 47 -15.78 -4.63 -3.28
CA THR A 47 -16.10 -6.05 -3.32
C THR A 47 -15.54 -6.79 -4.55
N MET A 48 -15.10 -6.07 -5.58
CA MET A 48 -14.59 -6.66 -6.82
C MET A 48 -13.06 -6.67 -6.87
N SER A 49 -12.39 -5.58 -6.49
CA SER A 49 -10.94 -5.46 -6.67
C SER A 49 -10.31 -4.38 -5.80
N ALA A 50 -8.99 -4.51 -5.61
CA ALA A 50 -8.18 -3.39 -5.15
C ALA A 50 -8.09 -2.32 -6.24
N VAL A 51 -8.01 -1.07 -5.80
CA VAL A 51 -7.95 0.10 -6.66
C VAL A 51 -6.60 0.79 -6.50
N ILE A 52 -5.94 1.07 -7.63
CA ILE A 52 -4.67 1.78 -7.69
C ILE A 52 -4.84 3.07 -8.47
N HIS A 53 -4.42 4.17 -7.84
CA HIS A 53 -4.21 5.46 -8.46
C HIS A 53 -3.01 6.12 -7.81
N ALA A 54 -2.15 6.77 -8.62
CA ALA A 54 -0.86 7.28 -8.16
C ALA A 54 -1.00 8.27 -7.00
N GLU A 55 -2.02 9.14 -7.02
CA GLU A 55 -2.26 10.13 -5.96
C GLU A 55 -2.68 9.47 -4.63
N ASP A 56 -3.54 8.44 -4.71
CA ASP A 56 -4.01 7.71 -3.52
C ASP A 56 -2.87 6.86 -2.92
N LEU A 57 -2.06 6.23 -3.79
CA LEU A 57 -0.83 5.53 -3.38
C LEU A 57 0.20 6.49 -2.78
N THR A 58 0.35 7.70 -3.32
CA THR A 58 1.28 8.71 -2.79
C THR A 58 0.92 9.03 -1.34
N ASN A 59 -0.36 9.30 -1.09
CA ASN A 59 -0.84 9.61 0.27
C ASN A 59 -0.67 8.42 1.21
N GLN A 60 -1.04 7.22 0.75
CA GLN A 60 -0.88 6.00 1.56
C GLN A 60 0.58 5.74 1.91
N ILE A 61 1.51 5.78 0.94
CA ILE A 61 2.94 5.58 1.19
C ILE A 61 3.48 6.68 2.12
N ALA A 62 3.10 7.94 1.92
CA ALA A 62 3.51 9.04 2.80
C ALA A 62 3.07 8.82 4.25
N ASP A 63 1.86 8.33 4.49
CA ASP A 63 1.38 8.02 5.84
C ASP A 63 2.15 6.86 6.48
N LEU A 64 2.53 5.84 5.70
CA LEU A 64 3.41 4.78 6.18
C LEU A 64 4.81 5.30 6.50
N LEU A 65 5.39 6.17 5.66
CA LEU A 65 6.69 6.80 5.93
C LEU A 65 6.64 7.64 7.21
N ARG A 66 5.57 8.43 7.41
CA ARG A 66 5.33 9.19 8.65
C ARG A 66 5.23 8.28 9.86
N MET A 67 4.55 7.15 9.72
CA MET A 67 4.47 6.17 10.79
C MET A 67 5.86 5.64 11.13
N ILE A 68 6.69 5.27 10.15
CA ILE A 68 8.09 4.86 10.39
C ILE A 68 8.87 5.96 11.09
N GLY A 69 8.80 7.20 10.61
CA GLY A 69 9.49 8.35 11.21
C GLY A 69 9.06 8.60 12.66
N SER A 70 7.79 8.39 12.97
CA SER A 70 7.25 8.59 14.33
C SER A 70 7.69 7.54 15.36
N LEU A 71 8.22 6.39 14.91
CA LEU A 71 8.72 5.36 15.82
C LEU A 71 10.06 5.76 16.47
N ASP A 72 10.80 6.68 15.84
CA ASP A 72 12.11 7.15 16.32
C ASP A 72 13.11 6.02 16.61
N VAL A 73 13.05 4.95 15.80
CA VAL A 73 13.91 3.75 15.92
C VAL A 73 15.01 3.70 14.85
N VAL A 74 15.01 4.64 13.91
CA VAL A 74 15.96 4.71 12.81
C VAL A 74 17.14 5.59 13.21
N ASN A 75 18.29 4.97 13.48
CA ASN A 75 19.49 5.66 13.99
C ASN A 75 20.44 6.13 12.88
N SER A 76 19.91 6.58 11.73
CA SER A 76 20.70 7.00 10.56
C SER A 76 20.16 8.30 9.98
N ASP A 77 21.05 9.15 9.47
CA ASP A 77 20.68 10.41 8.81
C ASP A 77 19.98 10.17 7.46
N THR A 78 20.24 9.01 6.83
CA THR A 78 19.63 8.58 5.57
C THR A 78 19.12 7.15 5.64
N VAL A 79 18.08 6.86 4.85
CA VAL A 79 17.48 5.54 4.71
C VAL A 79 17.25 5.22 3.24
N ALA A 80 17.37 3.94 2.90
CA ALA A 80 16.96 3.44 1.60
C ALA A 80 15.52 2.90 1.70
N VAL A 81 14.63 3.31 0.79
CA VAL A 81 13.21 2.98 0.86
C VAL A 81 12.86 1.99 -0.24
N ALA A 82 12.30 0.83 0.15
CA ALA A 82 11.71 -0.12 -0.78
C ALA A 82 10.18 -0.12 -0.59
N VAL A 83 9.43 -0.22 -1.69
CA VAL A 83 7.98 -0.36 -1.66
C VAL A 83 7.51 -1.47 -2.58
N GLY A 84 6.37 -2.06 -2.27
CA GLY A 84 5.80 -3.09 -3.11
C GLY A 84 4.35 -3.40 -2.79
N ILE A 85 3.72 -4.06 -3.74
CA ILE A 85 2.37 -4.60 -3.66
C ILE A 85 2.51 -6.11 -3.75
N ASP A 86 2.25 -6.78 -2.64
CA ASP A 86 2.24 -8.24 -2.59
C ASP A 86 0.86 -8.80 -2.94
N ASN A 87 0.87 -9.87 -3.74
CA ASN A 87 -0.24 -10.73 -4.17
C ASN A 87 -1.66 -10.15 -3.98
N VAL A 88 -2.14 -9.46 -5.00
CA VAL A 88 -3.49 -8.87 -5.01
C VAL A 88 -4.27 -9.57 -6.11
N GLY A 89 -5.20 -10.44 -5.73
CA GLY A 89 -5.89 -11.32 -6.68
C GLY A 89 -6.49 -10.57 -7.87
N MET A 90 -7.08 -9.39 -7.64
CA MET A 90 -7.52 -8.48 -8.69
C MET A 90 -7.20 -7.02 -8.36
N ILE A 91 -6.58 -6.34 -9.31
CA ILE A 91 -6.26 -4.91 -9.27
C ILE A 91 -6.95 -4.21 -10.43
N SER A 92 -7.26 -2.95 -10.23
CA SER A 92 -7.83 -2.07 -11.25
C SER A 92 -7.35 -0.65 -11.07
N GLU A 93 -7.24 0.07 -12.18
CA GLU A 93 -6.88 1.49 -12.17
C GLU A 93 -8.13 2.34 -11.93
N GLY A 94 -8.05 3.32 -11.04
CA GLY A 94 -9.14 4.25 -10.73
C GLY A 94 -8.93 4.95 -9.38
N ARG A 95 -9.68 6.01 -9.09
CA ARG A 95 -9.53 6.74 -7.82
C ARG A 95 -10.32 6.07 -6.69
N VAL A 96 -9.83 6.19 -5.46
CA VAL A 96 -10.56 5.73 -4.27
C VAL A 96 -11.88 6.48 -4.09
N THR A 97 -11.94 7.76 -4.51
CA THR A 97 -13.16 8.58 -4.45
C THR A 97 -14.28 8.08 -5.35
N ASP A 98 -13.97 7.21 -6.32
CA ASP A 98 -14.93 6.66 -7.27
C ASP A 98 -15.50 5.31 -6.80
N LEU A 99 -15.20 4.91 -5.56
CA LEU A 99 -15.73 3.70 -4.94
C LEU A 99 -17.06 3.98 -4.20
N PRO A 100 -18.02 3.02 -4.18
CA PRO A 100 -18.05 1.81 -4.99
C PRO A 100 -18.33 2.16 -6.46
N ARG A 101 -17.75 1.40 -7.38
CA ARG A 101 -17.82 1.74 -8.80
C ARG A 101 -19.23 1.65 -9.35
N SER A 102 -19.60 2.65 -10.15
CA SER A 102 -20.88 2.69 -10.87
C SER A 102 -20.82 1.99 -12.24
N GLN A 103 -19.61 1.70 -12.74
CA GLN A 103 -19.37 1.10 -14.06
C GLN A 103 -18.22 0.09 -13.99
N SER A 104 -18.16 -0.83 -14.96
CA SER A 104 -17.09 -1.82 -15.07
C SER A 104 -15.77 -1.16 -15.47
N SER A 105 -14.74 -1.28 -14.63
CA SER A 105 -13.37 -0.89 -14.94
C SER A 105 -12.59 -2.11 -15.46
N PRO A 106 -11.56 -1.92 -16.31
CA PRO A 106 -10.68 -3.02 -16.71
C PRO A 106 -10.00 -3.62 -15.46
N LEU A 107 -10.26 -4.90 -15.22
CA LEU A 107 -9.65 -5.69 -14.16
C LEU A 107 -8.37 -6.35 -14.68
N SER A 108 -7.34 -6.37 -13.85
CA SER A 108 -6.13 -7.13 -14.10
C SER A 108 -5.91 -8.12 -12.95
N MET A 109 -5.68 -9.38 -13.29
CA MET A 109 -5.20 -10.37 -12.32
C MET A 109 -3.69 -10.20 -12.15
N SER A 110 -3.23 -10.03 -10.91
CA SER A 110 -1.80 -9.91 -10.61
C SER A 110 -1.40 -10.89 -9.51
N ASP A 111 -1.07 -12.12 -9.92
CA ASP A 111 -0.58 -13.16 -9.00
C ASP A 111 0.91 -12.97 -8.61
N LYS A 112 1.60 -12.01 -9.25
CA LYS A 112 3.01 -11.73 -9.01
C LYS A 112 3.16 -10.43 -8.22
N PRO A 113 3.98 -10.43 -7.16
CA PRO A 113 4.25 -9.21 -6.42
C PRO A 113 4.98 -8.19 -7.30
N VAL A 114 4.58 -6.93 -7.17
CA VAL A 114 5.27 -5.78 -7.79
C VAL A 114 6.12 -5.15 -6.69
N ARG A 115 7.44 -5.11 -6.88
CA ARG A 115 8.37 -4.58 -5.87
C ARG A 115 9.34 -3.63 -6.55
N LEU A 116 9.51 -2.47 -5.94
CA LEU A 116 10.57 -1.54 -6.27
C LEU A 116 11.72 -1.76 -5.27
N PRO A 117 12.93 -2.07 -5.75
CA PRO A 117 14.08 -2.19 -4.88
C PRO A 117 14.41 -0.83 -4.24
N PRO A 118 15.15 -0.80 -3.12
CA PRO A 118 15.63 0.44 -2.52
C PRO A 118 16.79 0.98 -3.36
N ASP A 119 16.49 1.74 -4.40
CA ASP A 119 17.45 2.35 -5.32
C ASP A 119 17.79 3.81 -4.98
N GLU A 120 17.02 4.43 -4.10
CA GLU A 120 17.23 5.82 -3.64
C GLU A 120 17.46 5.91 -2.12
N LEU A 121 18.39 6.79 -1.73
CA LEU A 121 18.62 7.19 -0.34
C LEU A 121 17.91 8.51 -0.06
N VAL A 122 17.04 8.52 0.95
CA VAL A 122 16.34 9.72 1.40
C VAL A 122 16.80 10.10 2.80
N SER A 123 16.74 11.40 3.12
CA SER A 123 17.02 11.86 4.48
C SER A 123 15.95 11.38 5.47
N ILE A 124 16.28 11.30 6.76
CA ILE A 124 15.30 10.98 7.79
C ILE A 124 14.13 11.99 7.86
N ALA A 125 14.37 13.25 7.47
CA ALA A 125 13.32 14.28 7.37
C ALA A 125 12.27 13.94 6.28
N ALA A 126 12.65 13.13 5.29
CA ALA A 126 11.74 12.60 4.30
C ALA A 126 10.75 11.58 4.87
N LEU A 127 11.00 11.05 6.08
CA LEU A 127 10.03 10.21 6.81
C LEU A 127 9.02 11.03 7.63
N SER A 128 9.02 12.36 7.53
CA SER A 128 8.09 13.22 8.26
C SER A 128 7.51 14.32 7.39
N ALA A 129 8.08 15.53 7.45
CA ALA A 129 7.64 16.68 6.67
C ALA A 129 7.80 16.44 5.15
N GLY A 130 8.83 15.70 4.74
CA GLY A 130 9.10 15.37 3.33
C GLY A 130 8.41 14.10 2.81
N ALA A 131 7.52 13.47 3.59
CA ALA A 131 6.97 12.15 3.25
C ALA A 131 6.19 12.11 1.93
N VAL A 132 5.47 13.18 1.59
CA VAL A 132 4.73 13.25 0.31
C VAL A 132 5.69 13.31 -0.87
N GLU A 133 6.72 14.15 -0.78
CA GLU A 133 7.72 14.30 -1.85
C GLU A 133 8.50 13.01 -2.07
N ALA A 134 8.86 12.29 -1.01
CA ALA A 134 9.50 10.98 -1.11
C ALA A 134 8.55 9.88 -1.62
N ALA A 135 7.27 9.93 -1.24
CA ALA A 135 6.28 8.94 -1.66
C ALA A 135 5.88 9.04 -3.13
N LYS A 136 5.88 10.25 -3.70
CA LYS A 136 5.41 10.51 -5.06
C LYS A 136 6.13 9.69 -6.14
N PRO A 137 7.47 9.73 -6.28
CA PRO A 137 8.17 8.95 -7.31
C PRO A 137 7.99 7.44 -7.10
N LEU A 138 7.92 6.99 -5.84
CA LEU A 138 7.67 5.59 -5.49
C LEU A 138 6.26 5.14 -5.93
N ALA A 139 5.24 5.96 -5.69
CA ALA A 139 3.86 5.69 -6.06
C ALA A 139 3.66 5.66 -7.59
N GLU A 140 4.26 6.61 -8.30
CA GLU A 140 4.22 6.67 -9.77
C GLU A 140 4.88 5.42 -10.38
N ALA A 141 6.09 5.07 -9.94
CA ALA A 141 6.79 3.89 -10.41
C ALA A 141 6.04 2.58 -10.06
N LEU A 142 5.40 2.51 -8.90
CA LEU A 142 4.66 1.34 -8.44
C LEU A 142 3.35 1.16 -9.21
N ALA A 143 2.60 2.24 -9.42
CA ALA A 143 1.38 2.23 -10.23
C ALA A 143 1.68 1.82 -11.68
N ASP A 144 2.72 2.41 -12.26
CA ASP A 144 3.15 2.11 -13.62
C ASP A 144 3.66 0.67 -13.76
N ALA A 145 4.42 0.16 -12.78
CA ALA A 145 4.84 -1.24 -12.76
C ALA A 145 3.64 -2.21 -12.59
N ALA A 146 2.58 -1.80 -11.89
CA ALA A 146 1.36 -2.58 -11.72
C ALA A 146 0.48 -2.58 -12.99
N THR A 147 0.49 -1.51 -13.79
CA THR A 147 -0.32 -1.39 -15.02
C THR A 147 0.39 -1.86 -16.28
N ARG A 148 1.73 -1.70 -16.40
CA ARG A 148 2.52 -2.14 -17.57
C ARG A 148 2.60 -3.65 -17.77
N ARG A 149 2.23 -4.45 -16.77
CA ARG A 149 2.22 -5.92 -16.89
C ARG A 149 0.93 -6.48 -17.52
N ARG A 150 0.19 -5.64 -18.25
CA ARG A 150 -0.92 -6.05 -19.13
C ARG A 150 -0.43 -6.81 -20.36
#